data_AF-A0A7X1W7F3-F1
#
_entry.id   AF-A0A7X1W7F3-F1
#
_cell.length_a   1.000
_cell.length_b   1.000
_cell.length_c   1.000
_cell.angle_alpha   90.00
_cell.angle_beta   90.00
_cell.angle_gamma   90.00
#
_symmetry.space_group_name_H-M   'P 1'
#
loop_
_entity.id
_entity.type
_entity.pdbx_description
1 polymer ?
#
loop_
_entity_poly.entity_id
_entity_poly.type
_entity_poly.pdbx_seq_one_letter_code
_entity_poly.pdbx_strand_id
1 'polypeptide(L)'
;MSQTYFAILTAIGEAKLANATALGTTLQLTQMGVGDGNGSTPLPNRSQTALVRENRRAPLNRLFVDPANASQIIAEQVIPEEIGGWWIREIGLYDTDGNLCAVANCPDTYKPVLAEGSGRTQVIRVVLIVSNTAAVQLKIDPAIVLATRGYVDDEFDKHLAHLDPHPQYMSAPEVASAISGKADKATTLAGYGITDGATIAAAVQAAPAGAVAFFGMQVVPNGWLKANGAEVSRVTYAALFAAIGTSFGAGNGSTTFRLPDLRGEFLRAWDDARGVDVGRTFGAWQGDSFKSHDHVINSADVFNTAAFVINDNGGDNIVSSDNAPAMYATYHPNRYYTGVAGGAETRPRNTALLACIKY
;
A
#
# COMPACT_ATOMS: atom_id res chain seq x y z
N MET A 1 3.44 46.24 -58.00
CA MET A 1 4.70 45.57 -58.41
C MET A 1 4.35 44.18 -58.90
N SER A 2 4.70 43.82 -60.13
CA SER A 2 4.52 42.45 -60.64
C SER A 2 5.35 41.50 -59.77
N GLN A 3 4.71 40.51 -59.13
CA GLN A 3 5.46 39.47 -58.40
C GLN A 3 6.26 38.65 -59.43
N THR A 4 7.54 38.40 -59.17
CA THR A 4 8.41 37.63 -60.07
C THR A 4 8.04 36.14 -60.09
N TYR A 5 7.54 35.62 -58.96
CA TYR A 5 7.07 34.25 -58.81
C TYR A 5 5.67 34.27 -58.21
N PHE A 6 4.75 33.52 -58.80
CA PHE A 6 3.35 33.51 -58.40
C PHE A 6 2.67 32.21 -58.86
N ALA A 7 1.57 31.87 -58.19
CA ALA A 7 0.69 30.78 -58.58
C ALA A 7 -0.63 31.34 -59.10
N ILE A 8 -1.15 30.74 -60.17
CA ILE A 8 -2.49 31.04 -60.69
C ILE A 8 -3.30 29.77 -60.84
N LEU A 9 -4.61 29.91 -60.79
CA LEU A 9 -5.53 28.89 -61.28
C LEU A 9 -5.50 28.85 -62.80
N THR A 10 -5.54 27.65 -63.37
CA THR A 10 -5.82 27.45 -64.80
C THR A 10 -7.31 27.67 -65.06
N ALA A 11 -7.71 27.83 -66.33
CA ALA A 11 -9.13 27.91 -66.69
C ALA A 11 -9.93 26.67 -66.21
N ILE A 12 -9.28 25.50 -66.20
CA ILE A 12 -9.88 24.26 -65.67
C ILE A 12 -10.04 24.35 -64.15
N GLY A 13 -9.01 24.82 -63.43
CA GLY A 13 -9.07 25.00 -61.98
C GLY A 13 -10.08 26.05 -61.55
N GLU A 14 -10.16 27.18 -62.25
CA GLU A 14 -11.17 28.22 -62.00
C GLU A 14 -12.60 27.67 -62.19
N ALA A 15 -12.84 26.96 -63.29
CA ALA A 15 -14.14 26.35 -63.57
C ALA A 15 -14.51 25.29 -62.51
N LYS A 16 -13.56 24.42 -62.12
CA LYS A 16 -13.80 23.40 -61.09
C LYS A 16 -14.01 24.01 -59.71
N LEU A 17 -13.28 25.07 -59.35
CA LEU A 17 -13.47 25.80 -58.09
C LEU A 17 -14.82 26.53 -58.05
N ALA A 18 -15.23 27.15 -59.16
CA ALA A 18 -16.53 27.80 -59.28
C ALA A 18 -17.68 26.78 -59.17
N ASN A 19 -17.55 25.62 -59.83
CA ASN A 19 -18.52 24.53 -59.72
C ASN A 19 -18.60 23.96 -58.30
N ALA A 20 -17.46 23.74 -57.65
CA ALA A 20 -17.40 23.29 -56.27
C ALA A 20 -18.13 24.26 -55.32
N THR A 21 -17.87 25.56 -55.50
CA THR A 21 -18.55 26.62 -54.73
C THR A 21 -20.06 26.65 -54.99
N ALA A 22 -20.50 26.53 -56.25
CA ALA A 22 -21.92 26.59 -56.62
C ALA A 22 -22.72 25.37 -56.16
N LEU A 23 -22.10 24.19 -56.14
CA LEU A 23 -22.74 22.92 -55.78
C LEU A 23 -22.56 22.55 -54.30
N GLY A 24 -21.82 23.35 -53.52
CA GLY A 24 -21.47 23.02 -52.13
C GLY A 24 -20.57 21.79 -52.00
N THR A 25 -19.82 21.46 -53.05
CA THR A 25 -18.83 20.38 -53.04
C THR A 25 -17.41 20.95 -52.90
N THR A 26 -16.41 20.08 -52.78
CA THR A 26 -15.01 20.50 -52.59
C THR A 26 -14.13 20.03 -53.75
N LEU A 27 -13.32 20.94 -54.30
CA LEU A 27 -12.24 20.62 -55.22
C LEU A 27 -11.14 19.86 -54.47
N GLN A 28 -10.90 18.61 -54.88
CA GLN A 28 -9.88 17.75 -54.27
C GLN A 28 -8.58 17.85 -55.07
N LEU A 29 -7.63 18.66 -54.58
CA LEU A 29 -6.26 18.65 -55.10
C LEU A 29 -5.50 17.52 -54.41
N THR A 30 -5.01 16.56 -55.19
CA THR A 30 -4.45 15.32 -54.64
C THR A 30 -2.96 15.15 -54.92
N GLN A 31 -2.46 15.73 -56.01
CA GLN A 31 -1.09 15.56 -56.47
C GLN A 31 -0.45 16.91 -56.79
N MET A 32 0.86 16.98 -56.61
CA MET A 32 1.68 18.09 -57.08
C MET A 32 2.73 17.56 -58.05
N GLY A 33 2.78 18.18 -59.23
CA GLY A 33 3.83 17.98 -60.22
C GLY A 33 4.90 19.06 -60.10
N VAL A 34 6.13 18.70 -60.39
CA VAL A 34 7.30 19.58 -60.42
C VAL A 34 8.07 19.32 -61.69
N GLY A 35 8.51 20.40 -62.34
CA GLY A 35 9.17 20.35 -63.64
C GLY A 35 10.29 21.38 -63.77
N ASP A 36 11.10 21.20 -64.80
CA ASP A 36 12.27 22.06 -65.09
C ASP A 36 12.02 23.10 -66.21
N GLY A 37 10.78 23.17 -66.71
CA GLY A 37 10.39 24.14 -67.73
C GLY A 37 11.12 24.00 -69.07
N ASN A 38 11.66 22.81 -69.37
CA ASN A 38 12.48 22.55 -70.56
C ASN A 38 13.67 23.52 -70.70
N GLY A 39 14.32 23.83 -69.58
CA GLY A 39 15.53 24.67 -69.60
C GLY A 39 15.28 26.18 -69.46
N SER A 40 14.04 26.65 -69.35
CA SER A 40 13.73 28.05 -68.95
C SER A 40 12.60 28.10 -67.90
N THR A 41 12.53 29.17 -67.11
CA THR A 41 11.45 29.36 -66.11
C THR A 41 10.16 29.79 -66.83
N PRO A 42 9.14 28.93 -66.94
CA PRO A 42 7.94 29.27 -67.70
C PRO A 42 7.09 30.29 -66.95
N LEU A 43 6.43 31.19 -67.69
CA LEU A 43 5.46 32.10 -67.12
C LEU A 43 4.12 31.36 -66.96
N PRO A 44 3.53 31.29 -65.76
CA PRO A 44 2.24 30.66 -65.53
C PRO A 44 1.15 31.28 -66.42
N ASN A 45 0.43 30.44 -67.16
CA ASN A 45 -0.63 30.83 -68.10
C ASN A 45 -1.92 30.05 -67.79
N ARG A 46 -3.05 30.77 -67.76
CA ARG A 46 -4.37 30.21 -67.48
C ARG A 46 -4.80 29.12 -68.47
N SER A 47 -4.31 29.14 -69.70
CA SER A 47 -4.64 28.13 -70.72
C SER A 47 -3.82 26.84 -70.62
N GLN A 48 -2.91 26.73 -69.63
CA GLN A 48 -2.11 25.51 -69.45
C GLN A 48 -2.96 24.34 -69.00
N THR A 49 -2.79 23.21 -69.68
CA THR A 49 -3.39 21.92 -69.30
C THR A 49 -2.35 20.93 -68.76
N ALA A 50 -1.07 21.22 -68.93
CA ALA A 50 0.07 20.46 -68.42
C ALA A 50 1.28 21.39 -68.17
N LEU A 51 2.23 20.92 -67.36
CA LEU A 51 3.55 21.55 -67.21
C LEU A 51 4.35 21.46 -68.52
N VAL A 52 5.27 22.41 -68.76
CA VAL A 52 6.10 22.45 -69.98
C VAL A 52 6.98 21.20 -70.07
N ARG A 53 7.59 20.79 -68.97
CA ARG A 53 8.28 19.50 -68.83
C ARG A 53 8.20 19.02 -67.38
N GLU A 54 7.26 18.12 -67.11
CA GLU A 54 7.11 17.49 -65.80
C GLU A 54 8.21 16.45 -65.55
N ASN A 55 8.91 16.56 -64.43
CA ASN A 55 9.94 15.61 -64.01
C ASN A 55 9.43 14.63 -62.94
N ARG A 56 8.51 15.07 -62.08
CA ARG A 56 7.94 14.25 -61.01
C ARG A 56 6.51 14.68 -60.72
N ARG A 57 5.65 13.70 -60.47
CA ARG A 57 4.34 13.86 -59.86
C ARG A 57 4.20 12.94 -58.66
N ALA A 58 3.73 13.46 -57.54
CA ALA A 58 3.45 12.66 -56.36
C ALA A 58 2.26 13.23 -55.57
N PRO A 59 1.67 12.47 -54.64
CA PRO A 59 0.64 12.96 -53.74
C PRO A 59 1.10 14.16 -52.92
N LEU A 60 0.16 15.06 -52.59
CA LEU A 60 0.39 16.14 -51.64
C LEU A 60 0.61 15.59 -50.22
N ASN A 61 1.59 16.15 -49.50
CA ASN A 61 1.83 15.86 -48.09
C ASN A 61 0.89 16.66 -47.18
N ARG A 62 0.68 17.94 -47.51
CA ARG A 62 -0.19 18.83 -46.75
C ARG A 62 -0.89 19.82 -47.68
N LEU A 63 -2.16 20.07 -47.42
CA LEU A 63 -2.96 21.10 -48.07
C LEU A 63 -3.84 21.76 -47.01
N PHE A 64 -3.58 23.04 -46.71
CA PHE A 64 -4.23 23.78 -45.63
C PHE A 64 -4.43 25.25 -46.00
N VAL A 65 -5.38 25.92 -45.33
CA VAL A 65 -5.57 27.37 -45.46
C VAL A 65 -4.48 28.08 -44.66
N ASP A 66 -3.92 29.15 -45.22
CA ASP A 66 -2.92 29.96 -44.51
C ASP A 66 -3.55 30.59 -43.25
N PRO A 67 -3.01 30.33 -42.04
CA PRO A 67 -3.50 30.94 -40.80
C PRO A 67 -3.47 32.47 -40.80
N ALA A 68 -2.54 33.08 -41.56
CA ALA A 68 -2.42 34.53 -41.67
C ALA A 68 -3.33 35.13 -42.76
N ASN A 69 -3.83 34.31 -43.70
CA ASN A 69 -4.67 34.78 -44.79
C ASN A 69 -5.69 33.72 -45.25
N ALA A 70 -6.94 33.92 -44.86
CA ALA A 70 -8.04 33.02 -45.18
C ALA A 70 -8.36 32.87 -46.69
N SER A 71 -7.77 33.69 -47.57
CA SER A 71 -7.91 33.60 -49.04
C SER A 71 -6.77 32.84 -49.72
N GLN A 72 -5.83 32.28 -48.95
CA GLN A 72 -4.66 31.56 -49.46
C GLN A 72 -4.70 30.10 -49.03
N ILE A 73 -4.37 29.22 -49.97
CA ILE A 73 -4.18 27.79 -49.73
C ILE A 73 -2.71 27.48 -49.95
N ILE A 74 -2.14 26.76 -48.99
CA ILE A 74 -0.76 26.32 -49.03
C ILE A 74 -0.76 24.81 -49.34
N ALA A 75 -0.17 24.47 -50.49
CA ALA A 75 0.09 23.10 -50.89
C ALA A 75 1.56 22.76 -50.68
N GLU A 76 1.83 21.65 -49.98
CA GLU A 76 3.18 21.19 -49.68
C GLU A 76 3.41 19.78 -50.20
N GLN A 77 4.59 19.58 -50.81
CA GLN A 77 5.12 18.27 -51.17
C GLN A 77 6.58 18.17 -50.73
N VAL A 78 6.95 17.04 -50.16
CA VAL A 78 8.35 16.70 -49.83
C VAL A 78 8.94 15.86 -50.95
N ILE A 79 10.08 16.31 -51.49
CA ILE A 79 10.88 15.54 -52.44
C ILE A 79 12.04 14.91 -51.66
N PRO A 80 12.09 13.57 -51.53
CA PRO A 80 13.14 12.87 -50.79
C PRO A 80 14.50 12.99 -51.49
N GLU A 81 15.57 12.64 -50.78
CA GLU A 81 16.96 12.71 -51.28
C GLU A 81 17.27 11.75 -52.44
N GLU A 82 16.50 10.67 -52.56
CA GLU A 82 16.57 9.64 -53.62
C GLU A 82 16.16 10.17 -55.00
N ILE A 83 15.45 11.30 -55.05
CA ILE A 83 14.77 11.81 -56.26
C ILE A 83 15.22 13.24 -56.54
N GLY A 84 15.88 13.45 -57.68
CA GLY A 84 16.51 14.72 -58.04
C GLY A 84 17.34 14.61 -59.32
N GLY A 85 18.35 15.46 -59.45
CA GLY A 85 19.22 15.57 -60.63
C GLY A 85 18.71 16.54 -61.69
N TRP A 86 17.79 17.45 -61.33
CA TRP A 86 17.17 18.41 -62.24
C TRP A 86 16.79 19.70 -61.51
N TRP A 87 16.59 20.77 -62.30
CA TRP A 87 16.18 22.08 -61.81
C TRP A 87 14.67 22.14 -61.62
N ILE A 88 14.20 22.64 -60.49
CA ILE A 88 12.78 22.91 -60.26
C ILE A 88 12.51 24.35 -60.69
N ARG A 89 11.56 24.54 -61.61
CA ARG A 89 11.20 25.85 -62.19
C ARG A 89 9.71 26.06 -62.33
N GLU A 90 8.95 24.97 -62.44
CA GLU A 90 7.49 25.00 -62.52
C GLU A 90 6.87 23.97 -61.58
N ILE A 91 5.71 24.31 -61.07
CA ILE A 91 4.96 23.50 -60.12
C ILE A 91 3.49 23.49 -60.55
N GLY A 92 2.88 22.31 -60.57
CA GLY A 92 1.47 22.11 -60.93
C GLY A 92 0.70 21.43 -59.81
N LEU A 93 -0.54 21.85 -59.56
CA LEU A 93 -1.46 21.16 -58.66
C LEU A 93 -2.54 20.46 -59.48
N TYR A 94 -2.78 19.19 -59.16
CA TYR A 94 -3.68 18.32 -59.91
C TYR A 94 -4.82 17.80 -59.04
N ASP A 95 -5.99 17.66 -59.65
CA ASP A 95 -7.15 17.04 -59.02
C ASP A 95 -7.15 15.50 -59.12
N THR A 96 -8.19 14.87 -58.56
CA THR A 96 -8.41 13.41 -58.62
C THR A 96 -8.50 12.86 -60.03
N ASP A 97 -8.94 13.67 -60.99
CA ASP A 97 -9.12 13.30 -62.39
C ASP A 97 -7.83 13.54 -63.21
N GLY A 98 -6.76 14.02 -62.56
CA GLY A 98 -5.46 14.30 -63.17
C GLY A 98 -5.39 15.64 -63.93
N ASN A 99 -6.38 16.51 -63.82
CA ASN A 99 -6.37 17.81 -64.52
C ASN A 99 -5.50 18.82 -63.80
N LEU A 100 -4.76 19.63 -64.55
CA LEU A 100 -3.95 20.72 -63.99
C LEU A 100 -4.87 21.86 -63.54
N CYS A 101 -5.06 22.01 -62.23
CA CYS A 101 -5.94 23.02 -61.64
C CYS A 101 -5.20 24.33 -61.32
N ALA A 102 -3.93 24.25 -60.94
CA ALA A 102 -3.12 25.43 -60.67
C ALA A 102 -1.70 25.23 -61.17
N VAL A 103 -1.07 26.32 -61.57
CA VAL A 103 0.31 26.35 -62.04
C VAL A 103 1.06 27.52 -61.41
N ALA A 104 2.29 27.27 -61.01
CA ALA A 104 3.17 28.24 -60.39
C ALA A 104 4.56 28.16 -60.97
N ASN A 105 5.24 29.30 -61.05
CA ASN A 105 6.67 29.35 -61.29
C ASN A 105 7.42 29.49 -59.96
N CYS A 106 8.67 29.04 -59.93
CA CYS A 106 9.55 29.20 -58.78
C CYS A 106 10.95 29.63 -59.23
N PRO A 107 11.76 30.19 -58.31
CA PRO A 107 13.16 30.45 -58.59
C PRO A 107 13.87 29.16 -58.98
N ASP A 108 14.81 29.27 -59.91
CA ASP A 108 15.67 28.17 -60.35
C ASP A 108 16.35 27.50 -59.16
N THR A 109 15.86 26.31 -58.80
CA THR A 109 16.33 25.58 -57.62
C THR A 109 16.81 24.20 -58.03
N TYR A 110 18.11 23.96 -57.91
CA TYR A 110 18.66 22.64 -58.20
C TYR A 110 18.38 21.66 -57.06
N LYS A 111 17.75 20.53 -57.38
CA LYS A 111 17.47 19.45 -56.43
C LYS A 111 18.46 18.30 -56.66
N PRO A 112 19.57 18.22 -55.91
CA PRO A 112 20.53 17.14 -56.09
C PRO A 112 19.95 15.80 -55.60
N VAL A 113 20.49 14.72 -56.17
CA VAL A 113 20.23 13.33 -55.76
C VAL A 113 21.44 12.78 -55.01
N LEU A 114 21.23 11.83 -54.09
CA LEU A 114 22.31 11.24 -53.30
C LEU A 114 23.47 10.69 -54.15
N ALA A 115 23.19 10.18 -55.34
CA ALA A 115 24.19 9.70 -56.31
C ALA A 115 25.18 10.79 -56.78
N GLU A 116 24.84 12.08 -56.65
CA GLU A 116 25.70 13.23 -56.98
C GLU A 116 26.58 13.65 -55.79
N GLY A 117 26.58 12.88 -54.69
CA GLY A 117 27.37 13.16 -53.49
C GLY A 117 26.75 14.18 -52.53
N SER A 118 25.54 14.68 -52.82
CA SER A 118 24.76 15.54 -51.92
C SER A 118 23.26 15.21 -51.99
N GLY A 119 22.80 14.31 -51.11
CA GLY A 119 21.37 14.09 -50.91
C GLY A 119 20.75 15.28 -50.18
N ARG A 120 19.68 15.86 -50.72
CA ARG A 120 18.89 16.89 -50.03
C ARG A 120 17.43 16.49 -50.04
N THR A 121 16.77 16.56 -48.90
CA THR A 121 15.30 16.52 -48.85
C THR A 121 14.79 17.94 -48.99
N GLN A 122 13.92 18.19 -49.97
CA GLN A 122 13.41 19.52 -50.29
C GLN A 122 11.90 19.57 -50.12
N VAL A 123 11.41 20.51 -49.32
CA VAL A 123 9.99 20.81 -49.22
C VAL A 123 9.65 21.87 -50.27
N ILE A 124 8.69 21.57 -51.13
CA ILE A 124 8.12 22.49 -52.09
C ILE A 124 6.80 23.00 -51.53
N ARG A 125 6.73 24.31 -51.34
CA ARG A 125 5.56 25.02 -50.83
C ARG A 125 5.05 25.96 -51.92
N VAL A 126 3.79 25.78 -52.31
CA VAL A 126 3.09 26.69 -53.23
C VAL A 126 1.96 27.36 -52.49
N VAL A 127 1.91 28.69 -52.60
CA VAL A 127 0.83 29.50 -52.06
C VAL A 127 -0.07 29.90 -53.22
N LEU A 128 -1.32 29.45 -53.18
CA LEU A 128 -2.34 29.70 -54.19
C LEU A 128 -3.41 30.61 -53.60
N ILE A 129 -3.70 31.72 -54.28
CA ILE A 129 -4.82 32.59 -53.92
C ILE A 129 -6.07 32.04 -54.62
N VAL A 130 -7.13 31.83 -53.85
CA VAL A 130 -8.43 31.34 -54.36
C VAL A 130 -9.56 32.27 -53.94
N SER A 131 -10.64 32.30 -54.72
CA SER A 131 -11.82 33.11 -54.41
C SER A 131 -12.66 32.55 -53.26
N ASN A 132 -12.56 31.24 -52.99
CA ASN A 132 -13.23 30.58 -51.88
C ASN A 132 -12.40 29.39 -51.38
N THR A 133 -11.81 29.52 -50.18
CA THR A 133 -11.00 28.46 -49.57
C THR A 133 -11.83 27.30 -49.02
N ALA A 134 -13.11 27.53 -48.66
CA ALA A 134 -14.02 26.50 -48.19
C ALA A 134 -14.40 25.49 -49.28
N ALA A 135 -14.27 25.87 -50.56
CA ALA A 135 -14.55 25.02 -51.71
C ALA A 135 -13.36 24.11 -52.09
N VAL A 136 -12.29 24.06 -51.29
CA VAL A 136 -11.13 23.17 -51.51
C VAL A 136 -11.02 22.19 -50.35
N GLN A 137 -10.92 20.89 -50.65
CA GLN A 137 -10.78 19.88 -49.62
C GLN A 137 -9.37 19.93 -49.03
N LEU A 138 -9.25 20.21 -47.74
CA LEU A 138 -7.96 20.16 -47.05
C LEU A 138 -7.54 18.71 -46.85
N LYS A 139 -6.27 18.41 -47.16
CA LYS A 139 -5.70 17.07 -47.00
C LYS A 139 -4.53 17.14 -46.04
N ILE A 140 -4.59 16.34 -44.99
CA ILE A 140 -3.46 16.02 -44.12
C ILE A 140 -3.27 14.52 -44.26
N ASP A 141 -2.17 14.09 -44.88
CA ASP A 141 -1.82 12.68 -44.98
C ASP A 141 -1.06 12.28 -43.70
N PRO A 142 -1.65 11.49 -42.79
CA PRO A 142 -0.99 11.13 -41.53
C PRO A 142 0.10 10.06 -41.73
N ALA A 143 0.28 9.51 -42.94
CA ALA A 143 1.02 8.26 -43.15
C ALA A 143 2.43 8.41 -43.76
N ILE A 144 3.00 9.62 -43.92
CA ILE A 144 4.28 9.80 -44.64
C ILE A 144 5.43 10.33 -43.75
N VAL A 145 6.19 9.38 -43.21
CA VAL A 145 7.63 9.25 -42.78
C VAL A 145 8.41 10.44 -42.17
N LEU A 146 8.07 11.71 -42.37
CA LEU A 146 8.76 12.82 -41.70
C LEU A 146 7.75 13.92 -41.33
N ALA A 147 7.26 13.88 -40.08
CA ALA A 147 6.55 15.01 -39.50
C ALA A 147 7.54 16.18 -39.35
N THR A 148 7.14 17.37 -39.76
CA THR A 148 7.91 18.57 -39.43
C THR A 148 7.84 18.80 -37.91
N ARG A 149 8.88 19.42 -37.33
CA ARG A 149 8.86 19.77 -35.90
C ARG A 149 7.59 20.54 -35.51
N GLY A 150 7.18 21.49 -36.35
CA GLY A 150 5.96 22.26 -36.11
C GLY A 150 4.70 21.40 -36.07
N TYR A 151 4.58 20.37 -36.90
CA TYR A 151 3.44 19.43 -36.82
C TYR A 151 3.44 18.67 -35.49
N VAL A 152 4.60 18.23 -35.01
CA VAL A 152 4.71 17.50 -33.74
C VAL A 152 4.36 18.41 -32.56
N ASP A 153 4.87 19.65 -32.56
CA ASP A 153 4.58 20.64 -31.52
C ASP A 153 3.06 20.96 -31.49
N ASP A 154 2.44 21.20 -32.65
CA ASP A 154 0.99 21.48 -32.77
C ASP A 154 0.12 20.31 -32.25
N GLU A 155 0.46 19.06 -32.57
CA GLU A 155 -0.30 17.89 -32.09
C GLU A 155 -0.09 17.64 -30.59
N PHE A 156 1.10 17.92 -30.07
CA PHE A 156 1.38 17.81 -28.63
C PHE A 156 0.60 18.86 -27.83
N ASP A 157 0.51 20.09 -28.34
CA ASP A 157 -0.28 21.15 -27.72
C ASP A 157 -1.78 20.81 -27.71
N LYS A 158 -2.30 20.18 -28.77
CA LYS A 158 -3.68 19.67 -28.78
C LYS A 158 -3.91 18.58 -27.74
N HIS A 159 -2.94 17.66 -27.58
CA HIS A 159 -3.00 16.59 -26.58
C HIS A 159 -3.02 17.15 -25.15
N LEU A 160 -2.17 18.15 -24.87
CA LEU A 160 -2.11 18.84 -23.57
C LEU A 160 -3.37 19.67 -23.26
N ALA A 161 -3.99 20.26 -24.29
CA ALA A 161 -5.20 21.06 -24.14
C ALA A 161 -6.46 20.21 -23.94
N HIS A 162 -6.43 18.92 -24.26
CA HIS A 162 -7.57 18.03 -24.10
C HIS A 162 -7.79 17.71 -22.61
N LEU A 163 -9.05 17.75 -22.16
CA LEU A 163 -9.43 17.53 -20.76
C LEU A 163 -9.18 16.08 -20.29
N ASP A 164 -9.34 15.11 -21.19
CA ASP A 164 -9.06 13.70 -20.93
C ASP A 164 -8.40 13.03 -22.15
N PRO A 165 -7.10 13.25 -22.36
CA PRO A 165 -6.39 12.69 -23.51
C PRO A 165 -6.15 11.18 -23.38
N HIS A 166 -6.49 10.57 -22.24
CA HIS A 166 -6.26 9.16 -21.95
C HIS A 166 -7.48 8.51 -21.26
N PRO A 167 -8.61 8.35 -21.96
CA PRO A 167 -9.89 7.89 -21.39
C PRO A 167 -9.90 6.43 -20.92
N GLN A 168 -8.82 5.69 -21.18
CA GLN A 168 -8.60 4.36 -20.64
C GLN A 168 -8.13 4.38 -19.17
N TYR A 169 -7.62 5.51 -18.70
CA TYR A 169 -7.30 5.73 -17.29
C TYR A 169 -8.44 6.42 -16.58
N MET A 170 -8.64 6.07 -15.31
CA MET A 170 -9.56 6.77 -14.43
C MET A 170 -9.05 8.21 -14.19
N SER A 171 -9.94 9.19 -14.35
CA SER A 171 -9.62 10.60 -14.12
C SER A 171 -9.35 10.89 -12.64
N ALA A 172 -8.60 11.96 -12.36
CA ALA A 172 -8.30 12.34 -10.97
C ALA A 172 -9.58 12.52 -10.10
N PRO A 173 -10.70 13.11 -10.60
CA PRO A 173 -11.96 13.16 -9.88
C PRO A 173 -12.60 11.78 -9.63
N GLU A 174 -12.52 10.87 -10.58
CA GLU A 174 -13.03 9.51 -10.42
C GLU A 174 -12.21 8.70 -9.42
N VAL A 175 -10.88 8.84 -9.45
CA VAL A 175 -9.98 8.28 -8.42
C VAL A 175 -10.35 8.86 -7.06
N ALA A 176 -10.48 10.19 -6.96
CA ALA A 176 -10.89 10.87 -5.74
C ALA A 176 -12.26 10.37 -5.23
N SER A 177 -13.23 10.15 -6.12
CA SER A 177 -14.54 9.59 -5.76
C SER A 177 -14.44 8.13 -5.33
N ALA A 178 -13.58 7.33 -5.94
CA ALA A 178 -13.39 5.91 -5.63
C ALA A 178 -12.69 5.68 -4.28
N ILE A 179 -11.83 6.62 -3.87
CA ILE A 179 -11.12 6.58 -2.58
C ILE A 179 -11.83 7.40 -1.49
N SER A 180 -12.69 8.35 -1.87
CA SER A 180 -13.44 9.19 -0.94
C SER A 180 -14.29 8.33 -0.01
N GLY A 181 -14.08 8.51 1.29
CA GLY A 181 -14.75 7.73 2.32
C GLY A 181 -14.22 6.31 2.54
N LYS A 182 -13.13 5.88 1.88
CA LYS A 182 -12.43 4.63 2.25
C LYS A 182 -11.25 4.87 3.20
N ALA A 183 -10.59 6.02 3.13
CA ALA A 183 -9.51 6.37 4.05
C ALA A 183 -10.03 6.82 5.44
N ASP A 184 -11.18 7.50 5.48
CA ASP A 184 -11.59 8.29 6.66
C ASP A 184 -12.81 7.74 7.43
N LYS A 185 -13.41 6.60 7.04
CA LYS A 185 -14.70 6.17 7.61
C LYS A 185 -14.63 5.27 8.83
N ALA A 186 -13.46 4.82 9.26
CA ALA A 186 -13.39 3.78 10.27
C ALA A 186 -12.40 4.12 11.38
N THR A 187 -12.91 4.49 12.55
CA THR A 187 -12.15 4.51 13.80
C THR A 187 -12.15 3.14 14.50
N THR A 188 -12.80 2.13 13.91
CA THR A 188 -12.94 0.77 14.43
C THR A 188 -12.59 -0.25 13.35
N LEU A 189 -12.07 -1.42 13.76
CA LEU A 189 -11.76 -2.53 12.83
C LEU A 189 -12.98 -2.94 11.99
N ALA A 190 -14.17 -2.95 12.59
CA ALA A 190 -15.42 -3.25 11.89
C ALA A 190 -15.74 -2.23 10.80
N GLY A 191 -15.42 -0.94 11.00
CA GLY A 191 -15.58 0.08 9.98
C GLY A 191 -14.67 -0.14 8.76
N TYR A 192 -13.54 -0.83 8.93
CA TYR A 192 -12.66 -1.26 7.83
C TYR A 192 -13.12 -2.58 7.18
N GLY A 193 -14.27 -3.13 7.59
CA GLY A 193 -14.75 -4.43 7.11
C GLY A 193 -14.05 -5.63 7.75
N ILE A 194 -13.25 -5.43 8.80
CA ILE A 194 -12.64 -6.51 9.57
C ILE A 194 -13.65 -6.93 10.65
N THR A 195 -14.48 -7.92 10.35
CA THR A 195 -15.57 -8.39 11.24
C THR A 195 -15.09 -9.39 12.29
N ASP A 196 -14.00 -10.10 12.04
CA ASP A 196 -13.53 -11.20 12.90
C ASP A 196 -12.41 -10.75 13.86
N GLY A 197 -12.11 -9.45 13.90
CA GLY A 197 -11.12 -8.87 14.80
C GLY A 197 -11.68 -8.67 16.21
N ALA A 198 -10.99 -9.20 17.23
CA ALA A 198 -11.33 -8.90 18.62
C ALA A 198 -11.13 -7.41 18.91
N THR A 199 -12.13 -6.78 19.54
CA THR A 199 -11.98 -5.40 20.01
C THR A 199 -11.05 -5.34 21.22
N ILE A 200 -10.41 -4.20 21.47
CA ILE A 200 -9.59 -3.99 22.68
C ILE A 200 -10.42 -4.26 23.94
N ALA A 201 -11.68 -3.84 23.96
CA ALA A 201 -12.60 -4.09 25.07
C ALA A 201 -12.83 -5.60 25.30
N ALA A 202 -13.04 -6.38 24.23
CA ALA A 202 -13.19 -7.83 24.32
C ALA A 202 -11.90 -8.51 24.80
N ALA A 203 -10.74 -8.05 24.33
CA ALA A 203 -9.45 -8.57 24.79
C ALA A 203 -9.19 -8.29 26.28
N VAL A 204 -9.54 -7.08 26.77
CA VAL A 204 -9.43 -6.71 28.19
C VAL A 204 -10.42 -7.50 29.06
N GLN A 205 -11.64 -7.75 28.59
CA GLN A 205 -12.61 -8.58 29.33
C GLN A 205 -12.15 -10.04 29.48
N ALA A 206 -11.49 -10.59 28.47
CA ALA A 206 -10.99 -11.97 28.52
C ALA A 206 -9.86 -12.17 29.53
N ALA A 207 -9.01 -11.16 29.72
CA ALA A 207 -7.93 -11.18 30.71
C ALA A 207 -7.64 -9.75 31.21
N PRO A 208 -8.34 -9.27 32.25
CA PRO A 208 -8.11 -7.93 32.79
C PRO A 208 -6.76 -7.84 33.53
N ALA A 209 -6.19 -6.64 33.61
CA ALA A 209 -4.99 -6.41 34.39
C ALA A 209 -5.22 -6.81 35.86
N GLY A 210 -4.26 -7.50 36.47
CA GLY A 210 -4.39 -8.09 37.80
C GLY A 210 -4.88 -9.54 37.82
N ALA A 211 -5.38 -10.06 36.69
CA ALA A 211 -5.72 -11.48 36.59
C ALA A 211 -4.48 -12.36 36.79
N VAL A 212 -4.60 -13.39 37.62
CA VAL A 212 -3.54 -14.38 37.88
C VAL A 212 -3.87 -15.67 37.14
N ALA A 213 -2.89 -16.23 36.44
CA ALA A 213 -3.01 -17.49 35.73
C ALA A 213 -1.77 -18.36 35.90
N PHE A 214 -1.97 -19.67 35.78
CA PHE A 214 -0.90 -20.67 35.84
C PHE A 214 -0.65 -21.23 34.43
N PHE A 215 0.59 -21.15 33.99
CA PHE A 215 0.99 -21.56 32.65
C PHE A 215 1.77 -22.87 32.69
N GLY A 216 1.45 -23.77 31.75
CA GLY A 216 2.19 -25.03 31.50
C GLY A 216 3.59 -24.83 30.90
N MET A 217 3.93 -23.60 30.53
CA MET A 217 5.23 -23.24 29.96
C MET A 217 6.11 -22.50 30.98
N GLN A 218 7.42 -22.55 30.77
CA GLN A 218 8.41 -21.93 31.67
C GLN A 218 8.75 -20.48 31.29
N VAL A 219 8.41 -20.07 30.06
CA VAL A 219 8.63 -18.71 29.55
C VAL A 219 7.35 -17.90 29.74
N VAL A 220 7.50 -16.66 30.19
CA VAL A 220 6.36 -15.76 30.43
C VAL A 220 5.75 -15.36 29.08
N PRO A 221 4.42 -15.49 28.91
CA PRO A 221 3.77 -15.02 27.69
C PRO A 221 3.83 -13.50 27.59
N ASN A 222 3.83 -12.97 26.36
CA ASN A 222 3.73 -11.54 26.15
C ASN A 222 2.44 -10.99 26.79
N GLY A 223 2.51 -9.80 27.40
CA GLY A 223 1.39 -9.22 28.15
C GLY A 223 1.22 -9.75 29.59
N TRP A 224 2.13 -10.60 30.08
CA TRP A 224 2.12 -11.10 31.45
C TRP A 224 3.46 -10.85 32.16
N LEU A 225 3.45 -10.84 33.49
CA LEU A 225 4.63 -10.79 34.35
C LEU A 225 4.65 -12.02 35.27
N LYS A 226 5.83 -12.42 35.76
CA LYS A 226 5.92 -13.48 36.79
C LYS A 226 5.29 -12.97 38.09
N ALA A 227 4.49 -13.79 38.75
CA ALA A 227 4.03 -13.54 40.11
C ALA A 227 5.09 -14.00 41.11
N ASN A 228 6.22 -13.29 41.16
CA ASN A 228 7.43 -13.66 41.90
C ASN A 228 7.89 -12.59 42.92
N GLY A 229 7.01 -11.69 43.34
CA GLY A 229 7.36 -10.64 44.31
C GLY A 229 8.19 -9.49 43.74
N ALA A 230 8.44 -9.46 42.42
CA ALA A 230 9.25 -8.44 41.79
C ALA A 230 8.66 -7.03 41.99
N GLU A 231 9.55 -6.07 42.11
CA GLU A 231 9.21 -4.65 42.12
C GLU A 231 9.20 -4.11 40.69
N VAL A 232 8.11 -3.46 40.28
CA VAL A 232 7.89 -3.00 38.90
C VAL A 232 7.38 -1.56 38.85
N SER A 233 7.58 -0.89 37.70
CA SER A 233 7.25 0.53 37.49
C SER A 233 5.73 0.78 37.43
N ARG A 234 5.25 1.77 38.21
CA ARG A 234 3.85 2.25 38.18
C ARG A 234 3.50 2.91 36.84
N VAL A 235 4.48 3.49 36.14
CA VAL A 235 4.26 4.16 34.85
C VAL A 235 4.20 3.14 33.72
N THR A 236 5.13 2.18 33.72
CA THR A 236 5.19 1.15 32.67
C THR A 236 4.00 0.19 32.76
N TYR A 237 3.55 -0.12 33.97
CA TYR A 237 2.45 -1.06 34.24
C TYR A 237 1.28 -0.36 34.92
N ALA A 238 0.83 0.77 34.36
CA ALA A 238 -0.20 1.63 34.95
C ALA A 238 -1.55 0.92 35.14
N ALA A 239 -1.98 0.11 34.17
CA ALA A 239 -3.24 -0.65 34.28
C ALA A 239 -3.18 -1.69 35.41
N LEU A 240 -2.06 -2.40 35.53
CA LEU A 240 -1.83 -3.31 36.64
C LEU A 240 -1.77 -2.60 37.99
N PHE A 241 -1.07 -1.47 38.08
CA PHE A 241 -1.00 -0.69 39.32
C PHE A 241 -2.39 -0.18 39.73
N ALA A 242 -3.21 0.26 38.78
CA ALA A 242 -4.59 0.64 39.04
C ALA A 242 -5.42 -0.54 39.57
N ALA A 243 -5.14 -1.76 39.11
CA ALA A 243 -5.88 -2.96 39.52
C ALA A 243 -5.48 -3.49 40.91
N ILE A 244 -4.19 -3.54 41.24
CA ILE A 244 -3.72 -4.19 42.49
C ILE A 244 -3.14 -3.23 43.53
N GLY A 245 -2.83 -1.99 43.14
CA GLY A 245 -2.22 -0.97 43.99
C GLY A 245 -0.94 -1.47 44.67
N THR A 246 -0.88 -1.31 45.98
CA THR A 246 0.25 -1.73 46.82
C THR A 246 -0.08 -2.93 47.70
N SER A 247 -1.11 -3.70 47.34
CA SER A 247 -1.61 -4.84 48.16
C SER A 247 -0.53 -5.88 48.46
N PHE A 248 0.44 -6.03 47.56
CA PHE A 248 1.57 -6.97 47.70
C PHE A 248 2.90 -6.26 48.03
N GLY A 249 2.83 -4.98 48.40
CA GLY A 249 3.97 -4.17 48.80
C GLY A 249 4.07 -2.86 48.02
N ALA A 250 4.51 -1.80 48.71
CA ALA A 250 4.58 -0.44 48.17
C ALA A 250 5.73 -0.19 47.18
N GLY A 251 6.56 -1.20 46.90
CA GLY A 251 7.81 -1.04 46.16
C GLY A 251 8.74 -0.06 46.89
N ASN A 252 9.20 0.95 46.17
CA ASN A 252 10.00 2.06 46.72
C ASN A 252 9.15 3.18 47.35
N GLY A 253 7.83 3.01 47.45
CA GLY A 253 6.91 3.99 48.03
C GLY A 253 6.47 5.12 47.10
N SER A 254 7.02 5.24 45.88
CA SER A 254 6.73 6.35 44.97
C SER A 254 6.48 5.91 43.53
N THR A 255 7.49 5.36 42.85
CA THR A 255 7.45 5.07 41.40
C THR A 255 7.27 3.59 41.07
N THR A 256 7.34 2.71 42.06
CA THR A 256 7.20 1.27 41.88
C THR A 256 6.17 0.64 42.81
N PHE A 257 5.78 -0.60 42.53
CA PHE A 257 4.92 -1.45 43.37
C PHE A 257 5.37 -2.90 43.24
N ARG A 258 4.95 -3.77 44.18
CA ARG A 258 5.31 -5.19 44.16
C ARG A 258 4.21 -6.05 43.57
N LEU A 259 4.62 -7.05 42.81
CA LEU A 259 3.77 -8.15 42.37
C LEU A 259 3.55 -9.14 43.52
N PRO A 260 2.49 -9.96 43.50
CA PRO A 260 2.38 -11.11 44.41
C PRO A 260 3.57 -12.06 44.22
N ASP A 261 4.02 -12.71 45.28
CA ASP A 261 4.96 -13.83 45.21
C ASP A 261 4.19 -15.13 45.48
N LEU A 262 3.89 -15.86 44.40
CA LEU A 262 3.06 -17.07 44.45
C LEU A 262 3.90 -18.35 44.29
N ARG A 263 5.22 -18.23 44.35
CA ARG A 263 6.13 -19.36 44.15
C ARG A 263 6.06 -20.29 45.36
N GLY A 264 5.58 -21.51 45.15
CA GLY A 264 5.49 -22.52 46.20
C GLY A 264 4.28 -22.37 47.13
N GLU A 265 3.41 -21.39 46.87
CA GLU A 265 2.26 -21.09 47.72
C GLU A 265 1.01 -21.88 47.30
N PHE A 266 0.19 -22.28 48.29
CA PHE A 266 -1.14 -22.82 48.04
C PHE A 266 -2.19 -21.70 48.11
N LEU A 267 -2.90 -21.49 47.01
CA LEU A 267 -3.92 -20.44 46.94
C LEU A 267 -5.24 -20.92 47.54
N ARG A 268 -5.87 -20.03 48.31
CA ARG A 268 -7.26 -20.17 48.75
C ARG A 268 -8.05 -18.90 48.49
N ALA A 269 -9.34 -19.07 48.24
CA ALA A 269 -10.23 -17.94 48.04
C ALA A 269 -10.24 -17.04 49.28
N TRP A 270 -10.27 -15.73 49.04
CA TRP A 270 -10.45 -14.73 50.08
C TRP A 270 -11.85 -14.87 50.68
N ASP A 271 -11.96 -14.71 52.00
CA ASP A 271 -13.23 -14.86 52.72
C ASP A 271 -14.27 -13.83 52.29
N ASP A 272 -13.82 -12.62 51.94
CA ASP A 272 -14.67 -11.51 51.49
C ASP A 272 -15.94 -11.33 52.34
N ALA A 273 -15.74 -11.29 53.66
CA ALA A 273 -16.78 -11.14 54.67
C ALA A 273 -17.81 -12.29 54.77
N ARG A 274 -17.50 -13.48 54.24
CA ARG A 274 -18.32 -14.69 54.43
C ARG A 274 -18.33 -15.18 55.88
N GLY A 275 -17.27 -14.91 56.65
CA GLY A 275 -17.17 -15.25 58.06
C GLY A 275 -16.62 -16.64 58.37
N VAL A 276 -16.04 -17.36 57.38
CA VAL A 276 -15.41 -18.67 57.59
C VAL A 276 -13.97 -18.51 58.07
N ASP A 277 -13.32 -17.45 57.63
CA ASP A 277 -11.89 -17.21 57.83
C ASP A 277 -11.65 -15.78 58.31
N VAL A 278 -12.32 -15.49 59.43
CA VAL A 278 -12.37 -14.18 60.08
C VAL A 278 -10.98 -13.78 60.55
N GLY A 279 -10.50 -12.63 60.05
CA GLY A 279 -9.20 -12.08 60.41
C GLY A 279 -8.13 -12.17 59.32
N ARG A 280 -8.36 -12.93 58.23
CA ARG A 280 -7.45 -12.89 57.08
C ARG A 280 -7.80 -11.74 56.13
N THR A 281 -6.84 -10.86 55.89
CA THR A 281 -6.96 -9.77 54.91
C THR A 281 -6.59 -10.25 53.51
N PHE A 282 -7.08 -9.53 52.49
CA PHE A 282 -6.78 -9.82 51.09
C PHE A 282 -5.26 -9.81 50.83
N GLY A 283 -4.75 -10.83 50.14
CA GLY A 283 -3.33 -10.94 49.78
C GLY A 283 -2.38 -11.28 50.93
N ALA A 284 -2.86 -11.50 52.14
CA ALA A 284 -2.01 -11.84 53.28
C ALA A 284 -1.45 -13.27 53.18
N TRP A 285 -0.17 -13.41 53.50
CA TRP A 285 0.49 -14.70 53.66
C TRP A 285 0.09 -15.38 54.97
N GLN A 286 0.00 -16.70 54.96
CA GLN A 286 -0.23 -17.51 56.16
C GLN A 286 0.66 -18.74 56.11
N GLY A 287 1.35 -19.03 57.22
CA GLY A 287 2.12 -20.26 57.36
C GLY A 287 1.24 -21.51 57.39
N ASP A 288 1.89 -22.66 57.24
CA ASP A 288 1.22 -23.94 57.39
C ASP A 288 0.71 -24.15 58.82
N SER A 289 -0.37 -24.91 58.93
CA SER A 289 -0.94 -25.26 60.23
C SER A 289 -1.72 -26.57 60.11
N PHE A 290 -1.64 -27.40 61.14
CA PHE A 290 -2.48 -28.58 61.30
C PHE A 290 -3.54 -28.33 62.38
N LYS A 291 -4.69 -29.00 62.27
CA LYS A 291 -5.74 -28.90 63.28
C LYS A 291 -5.21 -29.47 64.60
N SER A 292 -5.45 -28.75 65.70
CA SER A 292 -5.16 -29.24 67.05
C SER A 292 -5.79 -30.62 67.27
N HIS A 293 -4.98 -31.55 67.77
CA HIS A 293 -5.36 -32.93 68.11
C HIS A 293 -4.39 -33.48 69.17
N ASP A 294 -4.76 -34.58 69.82
CA ASP A 294 -3.96 -35.28 70.82
C ASP A 294 -3.80 -36.77 70.46
N HIS A 295 -2.79 -37.40 71.07
CA HIS A 295 -2.54 -38.83 71.00
C HIS A 295 -2.55 -39.40 72.41
N VAL A 296 -3.40 -40.39 72.66
CA VAL A 296 -3.46 -41.09 73.95
C VAL A 296 -2.78 -42.44 73.81
N ILE A 297 -1.85 -42.72 74.71
CA ILE A 297 -1.32 -44.07 74.92
C ILE A 297 -2.06 -44.64 76.11
N ASN A 298 -2.83 -45.71 75.90
CA ASN A 298 -3.46 -46.44 76.99
C ASN A 298 -2.38 -47.25 77.73
N SER A 299 -2.06 -46.89 78.96
CA SER A 299 -1.26 -47.72 79.86
C SER A 299 -2.18 -48.56 80.76
N ALA A 300 -1.74 -49.77 81.09
CA ALA A 300 -2.34 -50.54 82.16
C ALA A 300 -1.78 -50.04 83.49
N ASP A 301 -2.68 -49.72 84.42
CA ASP A 301 -2.34 -49.47 85.82
C ASP A 301 -2.34 -50.80 86.58
N VAL A 302 -1.27 -51.06 87.33
CA VAL A 302 -1.05 -52.34 88.03
C VAL A 302 -0.90 -52.09 89.52
N PHE A 303 -1.95 -52.42 90.27
CA PHE A 303 -1.99 -52.28 91.73
C PHE A 303 -1.07 -53.26 92.47
N ASN A 304 -0.76 -54.43 91.89
CA ASN A 304 0.10 -55.45 92.50
C ASN A 304 1.19 -55.90 91.52
N THR A 305 2.42 -55.46 91.76
CA THR A 305 3.60 -55.76 90.92
C THR A 305 4.00 -57.24 90.94
N ALA A 306 3.49 -58.05 91.87
CA ALA A 306 3.70 -59.50 91.88
C ALA A 306 2.81 -60.27 90.89
N ALA A 307 1.79 -59.63 90.30
CA ALA A 307 0.87 -60.25 89.34
C ALA A 307 1.44 -60.34 87.91
N PHE A 308 2.57 -59.69 87.62
CA PHE A 308 3.24 -59.72 86.32
C PHE A 308 4.75 -59.89 86.49
N VAL A 309 5.34 -60.82 85.73
CA VAL A 309 6.79 -60.85 85.52
C VAL A 309 7.10 -59.83 84.43
N ILE A 310 7.83 -58.77 84.75
CA ILE A 310 8.33 -57.81 83.77
C ILE A 310 9.28 -58.58 82.85
N ASN A 311 8.84 -58.88 81.63
CA ASN A 311 9.68 -59.42 80.58
C ASN A 311 10.30 -58.24 79.83
N ASP A 312 11.58 -57.98 80.06
CA ASP A 312 12.31 -56.88 79.42
C ASP A 312 13.06 -57.30 78.15
N ASN A 313 12.72 -58.46 77.55
CA ASN A 313 13.37 -58.98 76.35
C ASN A 313 13.09 -58.08 75.12
N GLY A 314 13.82 -56.96 75.02
CA GLY A 314 13.75 -56.00 73.92
C GLY A 314 13.49 -54.53 74.31
N GLY A 315 13.31 -54.20 75.60
CA GLY A 315 13.09 -52.80 76.02
C GLY A 315 11.68 -52.25 75.77
N ASP A 316 10.71 -53.11 75.47
CA ASP A 316 9.30 -52.76 75.29
C ASP A 316 8.57 -52.80 76.64
N ASN A 317 8.44 -51.68 77.35
CA ASN A 317 7.48 -51.58 78.46
C ASN A 317 6.74 -50.24 78.46
N ILE A 318 5.41 -50.32 78.35
CA ILE A 318 4.46 -49.29 78.78
C ILE A 318 3.64 -49.90 79.92
N VAL A 319 4.22 -49.91 81.12
CA VAL A 319 3.55 -50.28 82.37
C VAL A 319 3.82 -49.15 83.35
N SER A 320 2.78 -48.49 83.86
CA SER A 320 2.92 -47.46 84.91
C SER A 320 2.49 -48.06 86.25
N SER A 321 3.33 -47.97 87.29
CA SER A 321 2.95 -48.31 88.67
C SER A 321 2.75 -47.03 89.46
N ASP A 322 1.51 -46.63 89.72
CA ASP A 322 1.21 -45.36 90.42
C ASP A 322 1.47 -45.40 91.93
N ASN A 323 1.61 -46.60 92.52
CA ASN A 323 1.67 -46.81 93.97
C ASN A 323 2.98 -47.41 94.51
N ALA A 324 4.09 -47.32 93.78
CA ALA A 324 5.39 -47.73 94.34
C ALA A 324 5.80 -46.77 95.48
N PRO A 325 6.16 -47.28 96.70
CA PRO A 325 6.71 -46.45 97.77
C PRO A 325 7.87 -45.61 97.23
N ALA A 326 8.01 -44.35 97.65
CA ALA A 326 8.98 -43.39 97.11
C ALA A 326 10.45 -43.89 97.04
N MET A 327 10.80 -44.92 97.82
CA MET A 327 12.11 -45.58 97.78
C MET A 327 12.37 -46.46 96.54
N TYR A 328 11.33 -46.79 95.76
CA TYR A 328 11.42 -47.62 94.55
C TYR A 328 10.84 -46.94 93.29
N ALA A 329 10.37 -45.70 93.41
CA ALA A 329 9.75 -44.99 92.30
C ALA A 329 10.80 -44.17 91.52
N THR A 330 11.20 -44.67 90.35
CA THR A 330 11.98 -43.88 89.39
C THR A 330 11.02 -42.94 88.64
N TYR A 331 10.93 -41.69 89.06
CA TYR A 331 10.12 -40.68 88.38
C TYR A 331 10.72 -40.40 87.00
N HIS A 332 10.12 -40.96 85.95
CA HIS A 332 10.47 -40.65 84.57
C HIS A 332 9.43 -39.69 83.99
N PRO A 333 9.66 -38.37 84.03
CA PRO A 333 8.75 -37.40 83.45
C PRO A 333 8.72 -37.61 81.93
N ASN A 334 7.64 -38.22 81.44
CA ASN A 334 7.14 -38.18 80.06
C ASN A 334 8.18 -38.41 78.95
N ARG A 335 8.51 -39.67 78.64
CA ARG A 335 9.35 -40.03 77.47
C ARG A 335 8.59 -40.55 76.25
N TYR A 336 7.27 -40.67 76.29
CA TYR A 336 6.49 -41.13 75.14
C TYR A 336 5.98 -39.93 74.34
N TYR A 337 6.77 -39.50 73.36
CA TYR A 337 6.34 -38.55 72.35
C TYR A 337 6.34 -39.24 70.98
N THR A 338 5.34 -38.94 70.16
CA THR A 338 5.40 -39.26 68.74
C THR A 338 6.58 -38.46 68.15
N GLY A 339 7.55 -39.15 67.56
CA GLY A 339 8.67 -38.49 66.88
C GLY A 339 8.20 -37.64 65.69
N VAL A 340 9.09 -36.81 65.16
CA VAL A 340 8.81 -36.04 63.94
C VAL A 340 8.66 -37.02 62.77
N ALA A 341 7.50 -37.02 62.12
CA ALA A 341 7.25 -37.79 60.91
C ALA A 341 6.69 -36.84 59.83
N GLY A 342 7.24 -36.93 58.61
CA GLY A 342 6.84 -36.08 57.48
C GLY A 342 7.95 -35.17 56.95
N GLY A 343 7.56 -34.17 56.15
CA GLY A 343 8.46 -33.15 55.58
C GLY A 343 8.26 -31.77 56.23
N ALA A 344 8.89 -30.75 55.65
CA ALA A 344 8.83 -29.36 56.15
C ALA A 344 7.42 -28.72 56.12
N GLU A 345 6.48 -29.31 55.38
CA GLU A 345 5.11 -28.82 55.23
C GLU A 345 4.18 -30.02 54.97
N THR A 346 2.96 -29.97 55.51
CA THR A 346 1.87 -30.89 55.14
C THR A 346 1.12 -30.33 53.93
N ARG A 347 1.17 -31.01 52.78
CA ARG A 347 0.58 -30.51 51.53
C ARG A 347 -0.14 -31.59 50.71
N PRO A 348 -1.18 -31.23 49.94
CA PRO A 348 -1.78 -32.16 48.97
C PRO A 348 -0.80 -32.48 47.84
N ARG A 349 -1.02 -33.59 47.14
CA ARG A 349 -0.33 -33.86 45.86
C ARG A 349 -0.64 -32.72 44.90
N ASN A 350 0.40 -32.11 44.33
CA ASN A 350 0.27 -30.94 43.44
C ASN A 350 1.27 -31.00 42.28
N THR A 351 1.05 -30.13 41.29
CA THR A 351 1.94 -29.90 40.15
C THR A 351 2.28 -28.42 40.08
N ALA A 352 3.56 -28.10 39.93
CA ALA A 352 4.05 -26.72 39.88
C ALA A 352 3.98 -26.16 38.44
N LEU A 353 3.18 -25.13 38.25
CA LEU A 353 3.03 -24.37 37.01
C LEU A 353 3.58 -22.94 37.19
N LEU A 354 3.90 -22.25 36.09
CA LEU A 354 4.39 -20.87 36.16
C LEU A 354 3.25 -19.91 36.50
N ALA A 355 3.25 -19.36 37.71
CA ALA A 355 2.31 -18.33 38.13
C ALA A 355 2.69 -16.98 37.49
N CYS A 356 1.72 -16.38 36.80
CA CYS A 356 1.87 -15.08 36.13
C CYS A 356 0.67 -14.18 36.42
N ILE A 357 0.89 -12.87 36.30
CA ILE A 357 -0.12 -11.82 36.46
C ILE A 357 -0.20 -10.97 35.19
N LYS A 358 -1.41 -10.69 34.72
CA LYS A 358 -1.67 -9.88 33.53
C LYS A 358 -1.39 -8.41 33.84
N TYR A 359 -0.66 -7.70 32.95
CA TYR A 359 -0.46 -6.25 33.06
C TYR A 359 -1.19 -5.44 31.99
#